data_AF-A0A952AZ43-F1
#
_entry.id   AF-A0A952AZ43-F1
#
_cell.length_a   1.000
_cell.length_b   1.000
_cell.length_c   1.000
_cell.angle_alpha   90.00
_cell.angle_beta   90.00
_cell.angle_gamma   90.00
#
_symmetry.space_group_name_H-M   'P 1'
#
loop_
_entity.id
_entity.type
_entity.pdbx_description
1 polymer ?
#
loop_
_entity_poly.entity_id
_entity_poly.type
_entity_poly.pdbx_seq_one_letter_code
_entity_poly.pdbx_strand_id
1 'polypeptide(L)'
;MERLYASYNKDIEFLIVYIREAHPEMLREGNKTGIVGRPKDLDERTILASECVAKYKFTIPMVIDGMDGKVNDDYKSWPVRVTITDIDGKVAFYAGPGPFDFRIPPVERVLKKLIANGGRMPPPPVPQWGQTVNGLRCGLSIDPEKLIVGDVVAAKLKFENTTDKPIDFYYKAADAVKNLEIINSGGQALSIKAGSGRRMRSRRSNPLQRIAPGKAFEAEVEGTIVAPDDQVAFAVGQFSAVYNNEVNDDTLAQIESAPTREVWKGKVSSGKFAIDLELPHQEGCIDCHGDSDYHHKQDENCDYCHVGQVGTDDFGQKHEVCSNCHPREGVYGRRQILGSDGEFNMASKHISGEITDKDCLMCHDNNKHRNGVVSLIDPDSGGAEPWTGTRTEFCLTCHDGEPPDGLSFPAKSMGTGFDKLEFLGSALSRTKDGCSYCHTPHGSKYPALLKNLHSH
;
A
#
# COMPACT_ATOMS: atom_id res chain seq x y z
N MET A 1 0.75 7.21 0.93
CA MET A 1 1.17 7.39 2.34
C MET A 1 0.79 6.18 3.16
N GLU A 2 -0.49 5.80 3.25
CA GLU A 2 -0.92 4.58 3.98
C GLU A 2 -0.11 3.31 3.64
N ARG A 3 0.19 3.05 2.35
CA ARG A 3 1.10 1.96 1.97
C ARG A 3 2.49 2.07 2.63
N LEU A 4 3.10 3.27 2.62
CA LEU A 4 4.40 3.49 3.25
C LEU A 4 4.31 3.35 4.77
N TYR A 5 3.21 3.82 5.37
CA TYR A 5 2.99 3.64 6.80
C TYR A 5 2.89 2.16 7.15
N ALA A 6 2.09 1.37 6.44
CA ALA A 6 2.00 -0.07 6.66
C ALA A 6 3.37 -0.77 6.54
N SER A 7 4.19 -0.38 5.56
CA SER A 7 5.50 -0.99 5.32
C SER A 7 6.61 -0.55 6.29
N TYR A 8 6.57 0.70 6.79
CA TYR A 8 7.72 1.30 7.49
C TYR A 8 7.39 1.82 8.90
N ASN A 9 6.17 1.65 9.43
CA ASN A 9 5.79 2.20 10.76
C ASN A 9 6.57 1.63 11.95
N LYS A 10 7.28 0.50 11.77
CA LYS A 10 8.11 -0.10 12.81
C LYS A 10 9.44 0.62 12.98
N ASP A 11 9.97 1.17 11.88
CA ASP A 11 11.27 1.83 11.83
C ASP A 11 11.16 3.36 11.76
N ILE A 12 10.03 3.88 11.27
CA ILE A 12 9.79 5.30 11.04
C ILE A 12 8.46 5.72 11.66
N GLU A 13 8.49 6.84 12.40
CA GLU A 13 7.27 7.49 12.88
C GLU A 13 6.58 8.29 11.76
N PHE A 14 5.27 8.12 11.63
CA PHE A 14 4.45 8.88 10.69
C PHE A 14 3.44 9.72 11.45
N LEU A 15 3.28 10.97 11.01
CA LEU A 15 2.32 11.91 11.57
C LEU A 15 1.69 12.73 10.43
N ILE A 16 0.37 12.81 10.41
CA ILE A 16 -0.35 13.77 9.58
C ILE A 16 -0.62 15.02 10.43
N VAL A 17 -0.24 16.19 9.93
CA VAL A 17 -0.64 17.47 10.54
C VAL A 17 -1.72 18.09 9.68
N TYR A 18 -2.94 18.19 10.22
CA TYR A 18 -4.06 18.85 9.57
C TYR A 18 -3.90 20.37 9.69
N ILE A 19 -3.50 20.99 8.58
CA ILE A 19 -3.28 22.43 8.46
C ILE A 19 -4.53 23.14 7.90
N ARG A 20 -4.46 24.48 7.80
CA ARG A 20 -5.52 25.28 7.18
C ARG A 20 -5.92 24.79 5.78
N GLU A 21 -7.18 24.95 5.48
CA GLU A 21 -7.91 24.40 4.34
C GLU A 21 -7.45 25.11 3.06
N ALA A 22 -7.17 24.32 2.02
CA ALA A 22 -6.81 24.86 0.71
C ALA A 22 -7.98 25.59 0.04
N HIS A 23 -9.21 25.10 0.27
CA HIS A 23 -10.42 25.53 -0.42
C HIS A 23 -11.62 25.75 0.54
N PRO A 24 -11.52 26.69 1.50
CA PRO A 24 -12.61 26.98 2.44
C PRO A 24 -13.89 27.43 1.73
N GLU A 25 -13.81 27.98 0.52
CA GLU A 25 -14.96 28.38 -0.32
C GLU A 25 -15.87 27.20 -0.74
N MET A 26 -15.39 25.96 -0.62
CA MET A 26 -16.18 24.76 -0.89
C MET A 26 -17.01 24.32 0.32
N LEU A 27 -16.73 24.84 1.52
CA LEU A 27 -17.50 24.59 2.73
C LEU A 27 -18.70 25.55 2.75
N ARG A 28 -19.81 25.14 2.13
CA ARG A 28 -21.04 25.94 2.00
C ARG A 28 -22.13 25.47 2.95
N GLU A 29 -23.14 26.31 3.15
CA GLU A 29 -24.32 25.96 3.95
C GLU A 29 -24.94 24.64 3.48
N GLY A 30 -25.34 23.80 4.44
CA GLY A 30 -25.88 22.46 4.17
C GLY A 30 -24.86 21.34 3.97
N ASN A 31 -23.55 21.61 4.13
CA ASN A 31 -22.56 20.53 4.15
C ASN A 31 -22.65 19.69 5.44
N LYS A 32 -22.14 18.45 5.37
CA LYS A 32 -22.23 17.45 6.44
C LYS A 32 -21.65 17.87 7.79
N THR A 33 -20.68 18.80 7.80
CA THR A 33 -20.01 19.25 9.03
C THR A 33 -20.67 20.47 9.67
N GLY A 34 -21.57 21.16 8.96
CA GLY A 34 -22.17 22.41 9.42
C GLY A 34 -21.26 23.65 9.38
N ILE A 35 -19.98 23.49 9.03
CA ILE A 35 -18.98 24.57 9.03
C ILE A 35 -18.97 25.26 7.67
N VAL A 36 -19.05 26.58 7.65
CA VAL A 36 -19.09 27.38 6.40
C VAL A 36 -17.87 28.28 6.31
N GLY A 37 -17.16 28.22 5.18
CA GLY A 37 -15.95 29.01 4.96
C GLY A 37 -14.76 28.49 5.75
N ARG A 38 -13.97 29.41 6.33
CA ARG A 38 -12.79 29.04 7.13
C ARG A 38 -13.22 28.72 8.57
N PRO A 39 -12.68 27.65 9.18
CA PRO A 39 -12.94 27.37 10.59
C PRO A 39 -12.46 28.54 11.46
N LYS A 40 -13.26 28.91 12.45
CA LYS A 40 -13.04 30.06 13.33
C LYS A 40 -12.22 29.73 14.56
N ASP A 41 -12.27 28.47 14.98
CA ASP A 41 -11.61 27.95 16.17
C ASP A 41 -11.15 26.50 15.97
N LEU A 42 -10.51 25.95 17.01
CA LEU A 42 -10.00 24.59 17.00
C LEU A 42 -11.12 23.54 16.95
N ASP A 43 -12.29 23.82 17.50
CA ASP A 43 -13.40 22.86 17.53
C ASP A 43 -13.94 22.66 16.12
N GLU A 44 -14.17 23.75 15.37
CA GLU A 44 -14.53 23.68 13.96
C GLU A 44 -13.45 22.96 13.13
N ARG A 45 -12.16 23.29 13.32
CA ARG A 45 -11.07 22.59 12.61
C ARG A 45 -11.00 21.10 12.98
N THR A 46 -11.29 20.74 14.22
CA THR A 46 -11.31 19.34 14.69
C THR A 46 -12.43 18.54 14.03
N ILE A 47 -13.60 19.15 13.83
CA ILE A 47 -14.70 18.52 13.10
C ILE A 47 -14.29 18.27 11.63
N LEU A 48 -13.68 19.25 10.96
CA LEU A 48 -13.19 19.09 9.58
C LEU A 48 -12.10 18.01 9.45
N ALA A 49 -11.17 17.99 10.40
CA ALA A 49 -10.13 16.97 10.47
C ALA A 49 -10.72 15.57 10.72
N SER A 50 -11.68 15.45 11.64
CA SER A 50 -12.37 14.19 11.96
C SER A 50 -13.15 13.65 10.77
N GLU A 51 -13.87 14.52 10.03
CA GLU A 51 -14.54 14.12 8.79
C GLU A 51 -13.52 13.68 7.72
N CYS A 52 -12.35 14.32 7.65
CA CYS A 52 -11.27 13.91 6.75
C CYS A 52 -10.76 12.49 7.10
N VAL A 53 -10.48 12.22 8.38
CA VAL A 53 -10.07 10.90 8.87
C VAL A 53 -11.13 9.84 8.57
N ALA A 54 -12.41 10.12 8.88
CA ALA A 54 -13.50 9.18 8.64
C ALA A 54 -13.72 8.90 7.14
N LYS A 55 -13.65 9.94 6.30
CA LYS A 55 -13.87 9.83 4.85
C LYS A 55 -12.76 9.06 4.16
N TYR A 56 -11.50 9.35 4.49
CA TYR A 56 -10.33 8.74 3.84
C TYR A 56 -9.78 7.52 4.58
N LYS A 57 -10.36 7.20 5.76
CA LYS A 57 -10.00 6.05 6.60
C LYS A 57 -8.50 6.02 6.93
N PHE A 58 -7.95 7.18 7.29
CA PHE A 58 -6.54 7.27 7.65
C PHE A 58 -6.24 6.41 8.87
N THR A 59 -5.17 5.61 8.81
CA THR A 59 -4.67 4.85 9.95
C THR A 59 -3.45 5.50 10.58
N ILE A 60 -2.78 6.40 9.84
CA ILE A 60 -1.70 7.22 10.34
C ILE A 60 -2.25 8.20 11.40
N PRO A 61 -1.58 8.35 12.56
CA PRO A 61 -1.95 9.35 13.56
C PRO A 61 -2.05 10.75 12.95
N MET A 62 -3.12 11.46 13.29
CA MET A 62 -3.36 12.83 12.84
C MET A 62 -3.43 13.77 14.04
N VAL A 63 -2.70 14.89 13.94
CA VAL A 63 -2.79 16.03 14.85
C VAL A 63 -3.24 17.27 14.07
N ILE A 64 -3.65 18.30 14.79
CA ILE A 64 -4.21 19.52 14.20
C ILE A 64 -3.22 20.67 14.44
N ASP A 65 -2.89 21.42 13.39
CA ASP A 65 -2.10 22.64 13.51
C ASP A 65 -2.89 23.70 14.30
N GLY A 66 -2.19 24.49 15.10
CA GLY A 66 -2.77 25.56 15.88
C GLY A 66 -3.53 26.56 15.01
N MET A 67 -4.48 27.30 15.60
CA MET A 67 -5.18 28.36 14.87
C MET A 67 -4.26 29.50 14.44
N ASP A 68 -3.08 29.63 15.07
CA ASP A 68 -1.99 30.51 14.65
C ASP A 68 -1.28 30.05 13.36
N GLY A 69 -1.49 28.81 12.91
CA GLY A 69 -0.93 28.25 11.68
C GLY A 69 0.58 28.05 11.72
N LYS A 70 1.16 27.92 12.92
CA LYS A 70 2.61 27.90 13.09
C LYS A 70 3.28 26.74 12.35
N VAL A 71 2.74 25.53 12.41
CA VAL A 71 3.36 24.37 11.73
C VAL A 71 3.29 24.55 10.22
N ASN A 72 2.14 25.01 9.69
CA ASN A 72 2.02 25.33 8.28
C ASN A 72 3.06 26.37 7.80
N ASP A 73 3.31 27.40 8.61
CA ASP A 73 4.21 28.48 8.24
C ASP A 73 5.69 28.09 8.37
N ASP A 74 6.06 27.34 9.40
CA ASP A 74 7.43 26.85 9.60
C ASP A 74 7.81 25.82 8.52
N TYR A 75 6.87 24.94 8.17
CA TYR A 75 7.06 23.87 7.17
C TYR A 75 6.54 24.21 5.77
N LYS A 76 6.14 25.47 5.53
CA LYS A 76 5.64 25.98 4.24
C LYS A 76 4.74 24.93 3.55
N SER A 77 3.81 24.39 4.33
CA SER A 77 3.15 23.11 4.02
C SER A 77 1.91 23.28 3.15
N TRP A 78 1.40 24.50 3.02
CA TRP A 78 0.22 24.77 2.21
C TRP A 78 0.50 24.54 0.71
N PRO A 79 -0.41 23.88 -0.04
CA PRO A 79 -1.67 23.30 0.42
C PRO A 79 -1.53 21.88 1.01
N VAL A 80 -0.48 21.16 0.63
CA VAL A 80 -0.07 19.87 1.21
C VAL A 80 1.42 19.66 0.95
N ARG A 81 2.13 19.07 1.91
CA ARG A 81 3.57 18.83 1.80
C ARG A 81 4.02 17.64 2.64
N VAL A 82 5.10 16.99 2.20
CA VAL A 82 5.80 15.97 2.98
C VAL A 82 7.15 16.52 3.40
N THR A 83 7.43 16.37 4.68
CA THR A 83 8.75 16.63 5.26
C THR A 83 9.15 15.38 6.02
N ILE A 84 10.43 15.03 5.94
CA ILE A 84 11.03 13.93 6.69
C ILE A 84 12.15 14.51 7.51
N THR A 85 12.15 14.25 8.81
CA THR A 85 13.22 14.60 9.73
C THR A 85 13.99 13.35 10.13
N ASP A 86 15.30 13.48 10.29
CA ASP A 86 16.14 12.43 10.85
C ASP A 86 16.06 12.39 12.38
N ILE A 87 16.69 11.38 12.99
CA ILE A 87 16.72 11.18 14.45
C ILE A 87 17.44 12.30 15.22
N ASP A 88 18.26 13.11 14.54
CA ASP A 88 18.93 14.26 15.13
C ASP A 88 18.09 15.55 15.00
N GLY A 89 16.84 15.46 14.51
CA GLY A 89 15.90 16.56 14.35
C GLY A 89 16.16 17.45 13.14
N LYS A 90 17.03 17.04 12.21
CA LYS A 90 17.32 17.79 10.98
C LYS A 90 16.36 17.36 9.88
N VAL A 91 15.98 18.29 9.02
CA VAL A 91 15.15 17.96 7.86
C VAL A 91 15.99 17.17 6.84
N ALA A 92 15.72 15.87 6.73
CA ALA A 92 16.35 14.96 5.78
C ALA A 92 15.76 15.11 4.37
N PHE A 93 14.48 15.47 4.26
CA PHE A 93 13.82 15.67 2.97
C PHE A 93 12.66 16.63 3.07
N TYR A 94 12.47 17.40 2.00
CA TYR A 94 11.42 18.38 1.85
C TYR A 94 10.84 18.25 0.44
N ALA A 95 9.64 17.68 0.33
CA ALA A 95 8.94 17.63 -0.96
C ALA A 95 8.63 19.04 -1.45
N GLY A 96 8.41 19.25 -2.75
CA GLY A 96 7.85 20.53 -3.19
C GLY A 96 6.36 20.66 -2.86
N PRO A 97 5.76 21.82 -3.18
CA PRO A 97 4.35 22.08 -2.87
C PRO A 97 3.42 21.14 -3.62
N GLY A 98 2.53 20.47 -2.90
CA GLY A 98 1.47 19.66 -3.49
C GLY A 98 0.33 20.49 -4.09
N PRO A 99 -0.63 19.84 -4.76
CA PRO A 99 -0.66 18.40 -5.05
C PRO A 99 0.32 18.00 -6.16
N PHE A 100 0.87 18.96 -6.92
CA PHE A 100 1.64 18.67 -8.13
C PHE A 100 3.02 18.07 -7.87
N ASP A 101 3.70 18.45 -6.77
CA ASP A 101 5.02 17.93 -6.42
C ASP A 101 5.00 16.96 -5.23
N PHE A 102 3.81 16.43 -4.90
CA PHE A 102 3.67 15.37 -3.91
C PHE A 102 4.01 14.02 -4.55
N ARG A 103 5.28 13.63 -4.49
CA ARG A 103 5.78 12.39 -5.12
C ARG A 103 6.16 11.34 -4.09
N ILE A 104 5.54 10.16 -4.19
CA ILE A 104 5.81 9.02 -3.31
C ILE A 104 7.21 8.42 -3.50
N PRO A 105 7.74 8.23 -4.73
CA PRO A 105 9.04 7.57 -4.89
C PRO A 105 10.21 8.29 -4.19
N PRO A 106 10.36 9.63 -4.29
CA PRO A 106 11.38 10.35 -3.52
C PRO A 106 11.24 10.20 -2.00
N VAL A 107 10.01 10.20 -1.48
CA VAL A 107 9.72 9.97 -0.06
C VAL A 107 10.22 8.58 0.35
N GLU A 108 9.81 7.53 -0.36
CA GLU A 108 10.18 6.15 -0.06
C GLU A 108 11.70 5.92 -0.10
N ARG A 109 12.41 6.53 -1.05
CA ARG A 109 13.89 6.46 -1.09
C ARG A 109 14.54 7.05 0.15
N VAL A 110 14.02 8.18 0.66
CA VAL A 110 14.57 8.81 1.87
C VAL A 110 14.28 7.95 3.09
N LEU A 111 13.08 7.36 3.20
CA LEU A 111 12.76 6.42 4.28
C LEU A 111 13.73 5.25 4.31
N LYS A 112 13.94 4.58 3.16
CA LYS A 112 14.89 3.47 3.05
C LYS A 112 16.32 3.87 3.46
N LYS A 113 16.76 5.08 3.10
CA LYS A 113 18.08 5.60 3.52
C LYS A 113 18.18 5.81 5.02
N LEU A 114 17.17 6.41 5.63
CA LEU A 114 17.16 6.62 7.08
C LEU A 114 17.22 5.28 7.80
N ILE A 115 16.40 4.31 7.39
CA ILE A 115 16.39 2.96 7.98
C ILE A 115 17.76 2.31 7.86
N ALA A 116 18.35 2.30 6.65
CA ALA A 116 19.68 1.72 6.41
C ALA A 116 20.82 2.41 7.20
N ASN A 117 20.61 3.63 7.68
CA ASN A 117 21.61 4.43 8.39
C ASN A 117 21.20 4.75 9.85
N GLY A 118 20.39 3.89 10.46
CA GLY A 118 20.03 4.00 11.88
C GLY A 118 19.29 5.29 12.22
N GLY A 119 18.40 5.73 11.33
CA GLY A 119 17.58 6.94 11.46
C GLY A 119 18.31 8.24 11.10
N ARG A 120 19.58 8.20 10.66
CA ARG A 120 20.33 9.40 10.26
C ARG A 120 20.43 9.52 8.75
N MET A 121 20.24 10.74 8.24
CA MET A 121 20.43 10.96 6.81
C MET A 121 21.92 10.93 6.48
N PRO A 122 22.39 10.01 5.63
CA PRO A 122 23.79 10.01 5.23
C PRO A 122 24.11 11.28 4.44
N PRO A 123 25.38 11.75 4.46
CA PRO A 123 25.79 12.83 3.59
C PRO A 123 25.54 12.43 2.11
N PRO A 124 25.22 13.39 1.23
CA PRO A 124 25.09 13.10 -0.19
C PRO A 124 26.37 12.44 -0.73
N PRO A 125 26.24 11.48 -1.66
CA PRO A 125 27.41 10.86 -2.29
C PRO A 125 28.35 11.92 -2.87
N VAL A 126 29.65 11.72 -2.69
CA VAL A 126 30.65 12.65 -3.22
C VAL A 126 30.70 12.51 -4.75
N PRO A 127 30.54 13.60 -5.51
CA PRO A 127 30.59 13.52 -6.97
C PRO A 127 31.98 13.10 -7.44
N GLN A 128 32.02 12.16 -8.37
CA GLN A 128 33.24 11.73 -9.06
C GLN A 128 33.51 12.67 -10.22
N TRP A 129 34.57 13.47 -10.07
CA TRP A 129 34.97 14.50 -11.02
C TRP A 129 35.78 13.94 -12.19
N GLY A 130 35.45 14.37 -13.39
CA GLY A 130 36.26 14.13 -14.57
C GLY A 130 37.33 15.19 -14.78
N GLN A 131 38.05 15.09 -15.89
CA GLN A 131 39.06 16.07 -16.25
C GLN A 131 38.44 17.41 -16.61
N THR A 132 39.17 18.49 -16.29
CA THR A 132 38.80 19.84 -16.71
C THR A 132 39.06 20.02 -18.19
N VAL A 133 38.05 20.48 -18.93
CA VAL A 133 38.13 20.79 -20.36
C VAL A 133 37.71 22.24 -20.55
N ASN A 134 38.61 23.05 -21.13
CA ASN A 134 38.37 24.48 -21.38
C ASN A 134 37.81 25.21 -20.13
N GLY A 135 38.35 24.89 -18.96
CA GLY A 135 37.95 25.52 -17.70
C GLY A 135 36.67 24.99 -17.05
N LEU A 136 35.99 23.99 -17.63
CA LEU A 136 34.80 23.36 -17.07
C LEU A 136 35.12 21.90 -16.69
N ARG A 137 34.67 21.42 -15.53
CA ARG A 137 34.70 20.00 -15.17
C ARG A 137 33.32 19.49 -14.77
N CYS A 138 33.05 18.22 -15.02
CA CYS A 138 31.78 17.56 -14.69
C CYS A 138 31.99 16.56 -13.56
N GLY A 139 31.09 16.55 -12.59
CA GLY A 139 31.00 15.59 -11.51
C GLY A 139 29.69 14.82 -11.58
N LEU A 140 29.75 13.51 -11.34
CA LEU A 140 28.58 12.63 -11.27
C LEU A 140 28.52 11.97 -9.89
N SER A 141 27.33 11.94 -9.32
CA SER A 141 26.99 11.10 -8.17
C SER A 141 25.65 10.43 -8.42
N ILE A 142 25.49 9.18 -8.01
CA ILE A 142 24.24 8.44 -8.15
C ILE A 142 23.77 8.01 -6.77
N ASP A 143 22.47 8.13 -6.56
CA ASP A 143 21.85 7.94 -5.27
C ASP A 143 20.53 7.14 -5.41
N PRO A 144 20.42 5.93 -4.81
CA PRO A 144 21.42 5.26 -3.96
C PRO A 144 22.63 4.67 -4.72
N GLU A 145 23.72 4.36 -4.01
CA GLU A 145 24.91 3.70 -4.59
C GLU A 145 24.71 2.18 -4.78
N LYS A 146 23.86 1.59 -3.93
CA LYS A 146 23.43 0.19 -3.99
C LYS A 146 22.03 0.12 -4.57
N LEU A 147 21.83 -0.68 -5.61
CA LEU A 147 20.64 -0.65 -6.45
C LEU A 147 20.15 -2.06 -6.76
N ILE A 148 18.85 -2.18 -6.97
CA ILE A 148 18.20 -3.34 -7.61
C ILE A 148 17.58 -2.87 -8.93
N VAL A 149 17.48 -3.74 -9.93
CA VAL A 149 16.74 -3.42 -11.18
C VAL A 149 15.28 -3.09 -10.82
N GLY A 150 14.77 -1.97 -11.32
CA GLY A 150 13.46 -1.43 -10.95
C GLY A 150 13.53 -0.32 -9.89
N ASP A 151 14.66 -0.15 -9.20
CA ASP A 151 14.83 0.97 -8.27
C ASP A 151 14.81 2.32 -8.98
N VAL A 152 14.22 3.29 -8.30
CA VAL A 152 14.29 4.69 -8.72
C VAL A 152 15.59 5.28 -8.21
N VAL A 153 16.34 5.90 -9.11
CA VAL A 153 17.63 6.54 -8.82
C VAL A 153 17.59 8.03 -9.13
N ALA A 154 18.46 8.78 -8.46
CA ALA A 154 18.77 10.16 -8.79
C ALA A 154 20.24 10.28 -9.17
N ALA A 155 20.51 10.60 -10.43
CA ALA A 155 21.84 10.97 -10.92
C ALA A 155 22.01 12.50 -10.78
N LYS A 156 22.89 12.91 -9.88
CA LYS A 156 23.22 14.32 -9.62
C LYS A 156 24.47 14.70 -10.38
N LEU A 157 24.32 15.70 -11.23
CA LEU A 157 25.35 16.26 -12.10
C LEU A 157 25.79 17.61 -11.57
N LYS A 158 27.10 17.86 -11.58
CA LYS A 158 27.69 19.12 -11.16
C LYS A 158 28.71 19.60 -12.17
N PHE A 159 28.50 20.78 -12.72
CA PHE A 159 29.39 21.41 -13.69
C PHE A 159 30.08 22.60 -13.04
N GLU A 160 31.37 22.49 -12.76
CA GLU A 160 32.11 23.53 -12.05
C GLU A 160 32.98 24.34 -13.00
N ASN A 161 32.89 25.67 -12.86
CA ASN A 161 33.76 26.61 -13.53
C ASN A 161 35.05 26.79 -12.72
N THR A 162 36.15 26.32 -13.29
CA THR A 162 37.50 26.37 -12.71
C THR A 162 38.30 27.59 -13.18
N THR A 163 37.71 28.47 -13.99
CA THR A 163 38.34 29.69 -14.51
C THR A 163 38.06 30.90 -13.63
N ASP A 164 38.73 32.00 -13.94
CA ASP A 164 38.54 33.33 -13.36
C ASP A 164 37.41 34.15 -14.03
N LYS A 165 36.82 33.64 -15.12
CA LYS A 165 35.75 34.32 -15.88
C LYS A 165 34.45 33.50 -15.86
N PRO A 166 33.26 34.13 -15.99
CA PRO A 166 32.03 33.37 -16.10
C PRO A 166 31.98 32.52 -17.37
N ILE A 167 31.44 31.31 -17.27
CA ILE A 167 31.19 30.41 -18.38
C ILE A 167 29.69 30.41 -18.69
N ASP A 168 29.31 30.67 -19.94
CA ASP A 168 27.95 30.40 -20.42
C ASP A 168 27.92 28.97 -20.98
N PHE A 169 27.19 28.07 -20.32
CA PHE A 169 27.15 26.63 -20.60
C PHE A 169 25.78 26.21 -21.10
N TYR A 170 25.74 25.40 -22.16
CA TYR A 170 24.50 24.84 -22.67
C TYR A 170 24.25 23.44 -22.08
N TYR A 171 23.11 23.28 -21.41
CA TYR A 171 22.64 22.03 -20.85
C TYR A 171 21.16 21.81 -21.15
N LYS A 172 20.85 20.68 -21.78
CA LYS A 172 19.47 20.27 -22.09
C LYS A 172 19.06 19.07 -21.26
N ALA A 173 18.24 19.32 -20.24
CA ALA A 173 17.78 18.29 -19.30
C ALA A 173 17.13 17.07 -19.98
N ALA A 174 16.47 17.25 -21.13
CA ALA A 174 15.83 16.16 -21.87
C ALA A 174 16.80 15.14 -22.48
N ASP A 175 18.07 15.52 -22.69
CA ASP A 175 19.10 14.64 -23.25
C ASP A 175 20.01 14.05 -22.16
N ALA A 176 19.84 14.47 -20.90
CA ALA A 176 20.73 14.08 -19.80
C ALA A 176 20.74 12.56 -19.55
N VAL A 177 19.60 11.87 -19.67
CA VAL A 177 19.53 10.40 -19.57
C VAL A 177 20.35 9.72 -20.67
N LYS A 178 20.28 10.22 -21.92
CA LYS A 178 20.98 9.63 -23.07
C LYS A 178 22.49 9.77 -22.97
N ASN A 179 22.92 10.81 -22.27
CA ASN A 179 24.31 11.14 -22.02
C ASN A 179 24.92 10.37 -20.84
N LEU A 180 24.13 9.53 -20.16
CA LEU A 180 24.58 8.70 -19.05
C LEU A 180 24.77 7.26 -19.51
N GLU A 181 25.99 6.76 -19.36
CA GLU A 181 26.36 5.37 -19.66
C GLU A 181 26.62 4.63 -18.36
N ILE A 182 25.97 3.47 -18.17
CA ILE A 182 26.15 2.61 -16.99
C ILE A 182 26.52 1.22 -17.50
N ILE A 183 27.73 0.74 -17.21
CA ILE A 183 28.26 -0.50 -17.78
C ILE A 183 29.11 -1.27 -16.76
N ASN A 184 29.06 -2.61 -16.79
CA ASN A 184 29.96 -3.46 -16.00
C ASN A 184 31.20 -3.88 -16.80
N SER A 185 32.14 -4.57 -16.15
CA SER A 185 33.35 -5.10 -16.80
C SER A 185 33.05 -6.17 -17.86
N GLY A 186 31.89 -6.82 -17.80
CA GLY A 186 31.42 -7.79 -18.78
C GLY A 186 30.74 -7.17 -20.01
N GLY A 187 30.62 -5.85 -20.08
CA GLY A 187 29.98 -5.14 -21.21
C GLY A 187 28.45 -5.09 -21.14
N GLN A 188 27.82 -5.53 -20.05
CA GLN A 188 26.38 -5.35 -19.85
C GLN A 188 26.09 -3.91 -19.46
N ALA A 189 25.13 -3.30 -20.14
CA ALA A 189 24.71 -1.93 -19.90
C ALA A 189 23.39 -1.89 -19.12
N LEU A 190 23.24 -0.89 -18.26
CA LEU A 190 21.99 -0.49 -17.64
C LEU A 190 21.54 0.84 -18.23
N SER A 191 20.23 1.10 -18.18
CA SER A 191 19.69 2.39 -18.58
C SER A 191 18.75 2.95 -17.53
N ILE A 192 18.66 4.27 -17.46
CA ILE A 192 17.69 4.98 -16.62
C ILE A 192 16.48 5.29 -17.49
N LYS A 193 15.34 4.68 -17.19
CA LYS A 193 14.07 5.03 -17.84
C LYS A 193 13.42 6.18 -17.10
N ALA A 194 13.30 7.34 -17.76
CA ALA A 194 12.56 8.46 -17.21
C ALA A 194 11.09 8.05 -16.95
N GLY A 195 10.58 8.33 -15.75
CA GLY A 195 9.22 7.95 -15.37
C GLY A 195 8.15 8.61 -16.27
N SER A 196 7.11 7.86 -16.61
CA SER A 196 5.93 8.31 -17.38
C SER A 196 5.00 9.27 -16.61
N GLY A 197 5.47 9.85 -15.50
CA GLY A 197 4.72 10.82 -14.71
C GLY A 197 4.29 11.99 -15.57
N ARG A 198 3.01 12.37 -15.46
CA ARG A 198 2.39 13.51 -16.15
C ARG A 198 3.38 14.67 -16.17
N ARG A 199 3.92 15.00 -17.36
CA ARG A 199 4.80 16.15 -17.55
C ARG A 199 4.09 17.37 -16.98
N MET A 200 4.49 17.78 -15.78
CA MET A 200 4.25 19.15 -15.34
C MET A 200 4.79 20.04 -16.46
N ARG A 201 4.11 21.14 -16.78
CA ARG A 201 4.71 22.19 -17.60
C ARG A 201 6.01 22.58 -16.91
N SER A 202 7.11 21.95 -17.29
CA SER A 202 8.46 22.39 -16.99
C SER A 202 8.43 23.86 -17.39
N ARG A 203 8.56 24.76 -16.40
CA ARG A 203 9.05 26.11 -16.69
C ARG A 203 10.22 25.86 -17.61
N ARG A 204 10.10 26.22 -18.91
CA ARG A 204 11.14 25.99 -19.93
C ARG A 204 12.46 26.33 -19.27
N SER A 205 13.21 25.32 -18.81
CA SER A 205 14.45 25.57 -18.08
C SER A 205 15.35 26.17 -19.14
N ASN A 206 15.77 27.42 -18.96
CA ASN A 206 16.65 28.05 -19.93
C ASN A 206 17.86 27.11 -20.10
N PRO A 207 18.09 26.52 -21.28
CA PRO A 207 19.16 25.56 -21.44
C PRO A 207 20.53 26.24 -21.36
N LEU A 208 20.60 27.57 -21.50
CA LEU A 208 21.79 28.36 -21.25
C LEU A 208 21.90 28.71 -19.76
N GLN A 209 22.99 28.25 -19.16
CA GLN A 209 23.34 28.41 -17.75
C GLN A 209 24.59 29.27 -17.63
N ARG A 210 24.55 30.32 -16.82
CA ARG A 210 25.74 31.14 -16.55
C ARG A 210 26.39 30.71 -15.24
N ILE A 211 27.60 30.20 -15.31
CA ILE A 211 28.37 29.68 -14.17
C ILE A 211 29.45 30.70 -13.82
N ALA A 212 29.32 31.35 -12.67
CA ALA A 212 30.33 32.30 -12.17
C ALA A 212 31.66 31.60 -11.81
N PRO A 213 32.79 32.33 -11.75
CA PRO A 213 34.08 31.79 -11.34
C PRO A 213 34.00 31.04 -10.00
N GLY A 214 34.55 29.82 -9.95
CA GLY A 214 34.54 28.98 -8.75
C GLY A 214 33.14 28.53 -8.28
N LYS A 215 32.11 28.72 -9.10
CA LYS A 215 30.75 28.22 -8.84
C LYS A 215 30.45 27.01 -9.72
N ALA A 216 29.39 26.31 -9.35
CA ALA A 216 28.91 25.17 -10.12
C ALA A 216 27.44 25.33 -10.49
N PHE A 217 27.08 24.81 -11.66
CA PHE A 217 25.71 24.52 -12.04
C PHE A 217 25.39 23.07 -11.66
N GLU A 218 24.25 22.86 -11.02
CA GLU A 218 23.79 21.54 -10.56
C GLU A 218 22.51 21.15 -11.30
N ALA A 219 22.44 19.88 -11.70
CA ALA A 219 21.29 19.29 -12.34
C ALA A 219 21.03 17.88 -11.77
N GLU A 220 19.78 17.46 -11.77
CA GLU A 220 19.39 16.13 -11.30
C GLU A 220 18.57 15.42 -12.38
N VAL A 221 18.83 14.14 -12.55
CA VAL A 221 18.10 13.25 -13.45
C VAL A 221 17.55 12.10 -12.61
N GLU A 222 16.24 11.96 -12.60
CA GLU A 222 15.57 10.86 -11.91
C GLU A 222 14.96 9.88 -12.91
N GLY A 223 15.04 8.59 -12.59
CA GLY A 223 14.35 7.56 -13.33
C GLY A 223 14.54 6.18 -12.72
N THR A 224 13.95 5.19 -13.36
CA THR A 224 14.02 3.79 -12.91
C THR A 224 15.16 3.08 -13.62
N ILE A 225 15.98 2.33 -12.88
CA ILE A 225 16.98 1.44 -13.46
C ILE A 225 16.27 0.31 -14.18
N VAL A 226 16.58 0.14 -15.47
CA VAL A 226 16.07 -0.97 -16.27
C VAL A 226 17.23 -1.68 -16.96
N ALA A 227 17.12 -3.01 -17.01
CA ALA A 227 17.94 -3.80 -17.92
C ALA A 227 17.47 -3.56 -19.37
N PRO A 228 18.34 -3.73 -20.38
CA PRO A 228 17.94 -3.74 -21.78
C PRO A 228 16.89 -4.83 -22.01
N ASP A 229 15.87 -4.53 -22.82
CA ASP A 229 14.89 -5.53 -23.25
C ASP A 229 15.65 -6.73 -23.85
N ASP A 230 15.28 -7.96 -23.47
CA ASP A 230 15.78 -9.28 -23.91
C ASP A 230 16.74 -10.06 -22.99
N GLN A 231 17.06 -9.60 -21.77
CA GLN A 231 17.87 -10.39 -20.82
C GLN A 231 17.06 -10.97 -19.65
N VAL A 232 16.91 -12.30 -19.64
CA VAL A 232 16.25 -13.08 -18.54
C VAL A 232 17.17 -13.23 -17.33
N ALA A 233 18.49 -13.08 -17.50
CA ALA A 233 19.48 -13.15 -16.43
C ALA A 233 20.47 -11.98 -16.55
N PHE A 234 20.58 -11.18 -15.49
CA PHE A 234 21.46 -10.02 -15.41
C PHE A 234 22.53 -10.26 -14.34
N ALA A 235 23.80 -9.94 -14.61
CA ALA A 235 24.87 -10.17 -13.65
C ALA A 235 24.81 -9.10 -12.54
N VAL A 236 24.77 -9.56 -11.29
CA VAL A 236 24.91 -8.72 -10.11
C VAL A 236 26.36 -8.37 -9.84
N GLY A 237 26.59 -7.28 -9.12
CA GLY A 237 27.91 -6.76 -8.77
C GLY A 237 28.17 -5.37 -9.32
N GLN A 238 29.44 -5.06 -9.57
CA GLN A 238 29.90 -3.69 -9.76
C GLN A 238 29.68 -3.15 -11.19
N PHE A 239 28.99 -2.02 -11.28
CA PHE A 239 28.83 -1.20 -12.49
C PHE A 239 29.59 0.12 -12.35
N SER A 240 29.92 0.72 -13.48
CA SER A 240 30.51 2.06 -13.57
C SER A 240 29.59 2.97 -14.38
N ALA A 241 29.23 4.11 -13.80
CA ALA A 241 28.48 5.15 -14.48
C ALA A 241 29.38 6.33 -14.88
N VAL A 242 29.18 6.82 -16.11
CA VAL A 242 29.86 8.01 -16.64
C VAL A 242 28.85 8.87 -17.37
N TYR A 243 28.87 10.17 -17.10
CA TYR A 243 28.09 11.15 -17.82
C TYR A 243 28.97 11.89 -18.83
N ASN A 244 28.53 11.97 -20.08
CA ASN A 244 29.25 12.59 -21.17
C ASN A 244 28.40 13.70 -21.81
N ASN A 245 28.89 14.94 -21.79
CA ASN A 245 28.21 16.05 -22.45
C ASN A 245 29.12 16.75 -23.44
N GLU A 246 28.61 16.93 -24.65
CA GLU A 246 29.32 17.60 -25.73
C GLU A 246 28.52 18.82 -26.18
N VAL A 247 29.21 19.96 -26.30
CA VAL A 247 28.66 21.19 -26.84
C VAL A 247 29.49 21.57 -28.06
N ASN A 248 28.86 21.48 -29.24
CA ASN A 248 29.45 21.80 -30.54
C ASN A 248 28.49 22.71 -31.34
N ASP A 249 28.89 23.11 -32.54
CA ASP A 249 28.12 24.04 -33.37
C ASP A 249 26.72 23.50 -33.71
N ASP A 250 26.59 22.19 -33.98
CA ASP A 250 25.30 21.55 -34.24
C ASP A 250 24.36 21.61 -33.02
N THR A 251 24.92 21.47 -31.83
CA THR A 251 24.17 21.57 -30.57
C THR A 251 23.64 22.99 -30.35
N LEU A 252 24.48 24.00 -30.65
CA LEU A 252 24.11 25.41 -30.52
C LEU A 252 23.12 25.86 -31.61
N ALA A 253 23.15 25.25 -32.80
CA ALA A 253 22.19 25.52 -33.88
C ALA A 253 20.75 25.12 -33.52
N GLN A 254 20.56 24.25 -32.51
CA GLN A 254 19.24 23.85 -32.02
C GLN A 254 18.59 24.89 -31.07
N ILE A 255 19.31 25.96 -30.71
CA ILE A 255 18.79 26.99 -29.80
C ILE A 255 17.87 27.92 -30.61
N GLU A 256 16.56 27.98 -30.25
CA GLU A 256 15.53 28.79 -30.94
C GLU A 256 15.95 30.26 -31.13
N SER A 257 16.73 30.81 -30.19
CA SER A 257 17.31 32.16 -30.26
C SER A 257 18.84 32.08 -30.18
N ALA A 258 19.54 32.61 -31.18
CA ALA A 258 21.00 32.66 -31.19
C ALA A 258 21.52 33.27 -29.86
N PRO A 259 22.50 32.63 -29.19
CA PRO A 259 23.10 33.17 -27.99
C PRO A 259 23.68 34.56 -28.25
N THR A 260 23.42 35.51 -27.35
CA THR A 260 23.98 36.87 -27.42
C THR A 260 25.42 36.94 -26.91
N ARG A 261 25.95 35.83 -26.41
CA ARG A 261 27.28 35.67 -25.81
C ARG A 261 27.90 34.39 -26.30
N GLU A 262 29.23 34.32 -26.23
CA GLU A 262 29.97 33.10 -26.52
C GLU A 262 29.58 31.99 -25.53
N VAL A 263 29.20 30.84 -26.06
CA VAL A 263 28.84 29.65 -25.27
C VAL A 263 30.03 28.70 -25.27
N TRP A 264 30.31 28.09 -24.12
CA TRP A 264 31.36 27.11 -23.95
C TRP A 264 31.19 25.95 -24.94
N LYS A 265 32.29 25.53 -25.57
CA LYS A 265 32.35 24.41 -26.50
C LYS A 265 33.39 23.40 -26.05
N GLY A 266 33.07 22.12 -26.26
CA GLY A 266 33.93 21.01 -25.91
C GLY A 266 33.14 19.80 -25.46
N LYS A 267 33.88 18.72 -25.16
CA LYS A 267 33.33 17.49 -24.58
C LYS A 267 33.84 17.36 -23.15
N VAL A 268 32.92 17.29 -22.20
CA VAL A 268 33.23 17.08 -20.78
C VAL A 268 32.62 15.76 -20.33
N SER A 269 33.41 14.98 -19.60
CA SER A 269 32.98 13.72 -19.01
C SER A 269 33.06 13.81 -17.49
N SER A 270 32.19 13.10 -16.79
CA SER A 270 32.35 12.89 -15.36
C SER A 270 33.47 11.90 -15.05
N GLY A 271 33.84 11.79 -13.77
CA GLY A 271 34.59 10.63 -13.30
C GLY A 271 33.71 9.38 -13.37
N LYS A 272 34.34 8.20 -13.26
CA LYS A 272 33.62 6.92 -13.14
C LYS A 272 33.03 6.81 -11.74
N PHE A 273 31.71 6.75 -11.65
CA PHE A 273 31.00 6.52 -10.40
C PHE A 273 30.68 5.02 -10.25
N ALA A 274 31.14 4.39 -9.17
CA ALA A 274 30.87 2.98 -8.92
C ALA A 274 29.44 2.80 -8.38
N ILE A 275 28.76 1.79 -8.90
CA ILE A 275 27.41 1.37 -8.49
C ILE A 275 27.49 -0.11 -8.14
N ASP A 276 26.81 -0.53 -7.09
CA ASP A 276 26.66 -1.94 -6.75
C ASP A 276 25.23 -2.40 -7.07
N LEU A 277 25.09 -3.38 -7.96
CA LEU A 277 23.80 -3.95 -8.33
C LEU A 277 23.56 -5.25 -7.56
N GLU A 278 22.54 -5.28 -6.72
CA GLU A 278 22.13 -6.42 -5.91
C GLU A 278 21.00 -7.21 -6.59
N LEU A 279 20.83 -8.48 -6.19
CA LEU A 279 19.68 -9.27 -6.62
C LEU A 279 18.41 -8.65 -6.00
N PRO A 280 17.26 -8.68 -6.71
CA PRO A 280 15.99 -8.43 -6.07
C PRO A 280 15.88 -9.32 -4.84
N HIS A 281 15.49 -8.76 -3.70
CA HIS A 281 15.09 -9.57 -2.56
C HIS A 281 14.07 -10.59 -3.08
N GLN A 282 14.32 -11.88 -2.88
CA GLN A 282 13.31 -12.89 -3.14
C GLN A 282 12.18 -12.56 -2.18
N GLU A 283 11.12 -11.92 -2.68
CA GLU A 283 9.98 -11.56 -1.85
C GLU A 283 9.43 -12.84 -1.21
N GLY A 284 9.60 -12.95 0.10
CA GLY A 284 8.98 -13.99 0.90
C GLY A 284 7.51 -13.64 1.13
N CYS A 285 6.72 -14.63 1.55
CA CYS A 285 5.30 -14.42 1.81
C CYS A 285 5.05 -13.24 2.79
N ILE A 286 5.97 -12.99 3.72
CA ILE A 286 5.90 -11.90 4.71
C ILE A 286 6.04 -10.50 4.09
N ASP A 287 6.70 -10.37 2.93
CA ASP A 287 6.87 -9.09 2.23
C ASP A 287 5.56 -8.63 1.59
N CYS A 288 4.70 -9.58 1.20
CA CYS A 288 3.37 -9.32 0.65
C CYS A 288 2.25 -9.32 1.71
N HIS A 289 2.32 -10.22 2.70
CA HIS A 289 1.28 -10.40 3.72
C HIS A 289 1.48 -9.54 4.95
N GLY A 290 2.69 -8.99 5.15
CA GLY A 290 3.07 -8.25 6.33
C GLY A 290 3.31 -9.14 7.55
N ASP A 291 4.04 -8.59 8.50
CA ASP A 291 4.36 -9.18 9.80
C ASP A 291 3.28 -8.86 10.86
N SER A 292 2.08 -8.50 10.41
CA SER A 292 0.95 -8.04 11.23
C SER A 292 -0.14 -9.11 11.44
N ASP A 293 0.01 -10.30 10.87
CA ASP A 293 -0.74 -11.46 11.36
C ASP A 293 0.03 -12.05 12.55
N TYR A 294 -0.64 -12.11 13.72
CA TYR A 294 -0.07 -12.38 15.05
C TYR A 294 0.66 -13.75 15.15
N HIS A 295 0.59 -14.57 14.11
CA HIS A 295 0.96 -15.98 14.09
C HIS A 295 2.32 -16.26 13.42
N HIS A 296 2.93 -15.29 12.73
CA HIS A 296 4.26 -15.45 12.10
C HIS A 296 5.44 -15.36 13.08
N LYS A 297 5.18 -15.13 14.38
CA LYS A 297 6.24 -14.98 15.39
C LYS A 297 6.53 -16.26 16.19
N GLN A 298 5.67 -17.28 16.09
CA GLN A 298 5.80 -18.51 16.90
C GLN A 298 5.72 -19.82 16.11
N ASP A 299 5.12 -19.85 14.91
CA ASP A 299 5.09 -21.05 14.07
C ASP A 299 5.41 -20.71 12.60
N GLU A 300 6.50 -21.29 12.10
CA GLU A 300 6.89 -21.28 10.67
C GLU A 300 6.14 -22.35 9.86
N ASN A 301 5.24 -23.11 10.50
CA ASN A 301 4.52 -24.21 9.86
C ASN A 301 3.20 -23.76 9.24
N CYS A 302 3.26 -23.43 7.95
CA CYS A 302 2.14 -22.96 7.15
C CYS A 302 1.10 -24.07 6.84
N ASP A 303 1.47 -25.34 6.97
CA ASP A 303 0.64 -26.50 6.62
C ASP A 303 -0.56 -26.67 7.56
N TYR A 304 -0.60 -25.92 8.66
CA TYR A 304 -1.76 -25.89 9.55
C TYR A 304 -2.96 -25.19 8.90
N CYS A 305 -2.70 -24.11 8.15
CA CYS A 305 -3.73 -23.28 7.51
C CYS A 305 -3.79 -23.51 6.00
N HIS A 306 -2.68 -23.89 5.37
CA HIS A 306 -2.56 -24.05 3.94
C HIS A 306 -2.40 -25.52 3.53
N VAL A 307 -2.89 -25.84 2.33
CA VAL A 307 -2.68 -27.10 1.60
C VAL A 307 -1.84 -26.80 0.37
N GLY A 308 -1.09 -27.80 -0.10
CA GLY A 308 -0.22 -27.68 -1.26
C GLY A 308 1.22 -27.31 -0.88
N GLN A 309 2.10 -27.28 -1.87
CA GLN A 309 3.51 -26.95 -1.66
C GLN A 309 3.73 -25.43 -1.64
N VAL A 310 4.50 -24.92 -0.68
CA VAL A 310 4.83 -23.48 -0.65
C VAL A 310 5.55 -23.10 -1.96
N GLY A 311 5.03 -22.09 -2.66
CA GLY A 311 5.60 -21.56 -3.91
C GLY A 311 4.99 -22.14 -5.20
N THR A 312 3.92 -22.92 -5.11
CA THR A 312 3.22 -23.49 -6.26
C THR A 312 1.75 -23.05 -6.29
N ASP A 313 1.09 -23.23 -7.45
CA ASP A 313 -0.30 -22.79 -7.66
C ASP A 313 -1.32 -23.57 -6.81
N ASP A 314 -0.95 -24.73 -6.26
CA ASP A 314 -1.77 -25.54 -5.35
C ASP A 314 -1.72 -25.05 -3.89
N PHE A 315 -0.91 -24.04 -3.56
CA PHE A 315 -0.82 -23.49 -2.21
C PHE A 315 -2.03 -22.62 -1.83
N GLY A 316 -3.03 -23.22 -1.18
CA GLY A 316 -4.32 -22.59 -0.85
C GLY A 316 -4.76 -22.79 0.61
N GLN A 317 -5.81 -22.12 1.08
CA GLN A 317 -6.32 -22.31 2.46
C GLN A 317 -7.10 -23.62 2.61
N LYS A 318 -7.03 -24.24 3.79
CA LYS A 318 -7.86 -25.41 4.14
C LYS A 318 -9.31 -24.99 4.37
N HIS A 319 -10.21 -25.43 3.50
CA HIS A 319 -11.63 -25.08 3.56
C HIS A 319 -12.46 -25.92 4.55
N GLU A 320 -11.88 -26.95 5.17
CA GLU A 320 -12.59 -27.93 6.00
C GLU A 320 -12.13 -27.90 7.48
N VAL A 321 -11.55 -26.80 7.96
CA VAL A 321 -10.96 -26.76 9.31
C VAL A 321 -11.49 -25.59 10.13
N CYS A 322 -12.80 -25.61 10.38
CA CYS A 322 -13.54 -24.53 11.05
C CYS A 322 -13.19 -24.44 12.54
N SER A 323 -13.06 -25.59 13.20
CA SER A 323 -12.74 -25.78 14.62
C SER A 323 -11.44 -25.07 15.07
N ASN A 324 -10.40 -25.09 14.24
CA ASN A 324 -9.12 -24.41 14.52
C ASN A 324 -9.22 -22.88 14.46
N CYS A 325 -10.29 -22.36 13.86
CA CYS A 325 -10.52 -20.93 13.66
C CYS A 325 -11.58 -20.35 14.60
N HIS A 326 -12.42 -21.18 15.21
CA HIS A 326 -13.63 -20.79 15.95
C HIS A 326 -13.80 -21.62 17.25
N PRO A 327 -13.28 -21.18 18.41
CA PRO A 327 -12.71 -19.87 18.70
C PRO A 327 -11.19 -19.88 18.54
N ARG A 328 -10.63 -18.78 18.03
CA ARG A 328 -9.17 -18.58 18.01
C ARG A 328 -8.79 -17.52 19.03
N GLU A 329 -7.98 -17.90 20.01
CA GLU A 329 -7.47 -16.99 21.03
C GLU A 329 -6.74 -15.81 20.36
N GLY A 330 -6.98 -14.58 20.84
CA GLY A 330 -6.35 -13.37 20.30
C GLY A 330 -7.03 -12.73 19.08
N VAL A 331 -8.06 -13.33 18.48
CA VAL A 331 -8.82 -12.73 17.36
C VAL A 331 -10.18 -12.23 17.83
N TYR A 332 -10.34 -10.90 17.91
CA TYR A 332 -11.59 -10.27 18.36
C TYR A 332 -12.74 -10.49 17.35
N GLY A 333 -13.93 -10.87 17.83
CA GLY A 333 -15.13 -11.02 17.01
C GLY A 333 -15.39 -12.42 16.41
N ARG A 334 -14.48 -13.39 16.58
CA ARG A 334 -14.74 -14.79 16.19
C ARG A 334 -15.50 -15.53 17.29
N ARG A 335 -16.65 -16.10 16.92
CA ARG A 335 -17.51 -16.88 17.83
C ARG A 335 -16.90 -18.26 18.10
N GLN A 336 -17.09 -18.75 19.32
CA GLN A 336 -16.81 -20.13 19.70
C GLN A 336 -17.93 -21.04 19.17
N ILE A 337 -17.61 -21.96 18.27
CA ILE A 337 -18.64 -22.84 17.67
C ILE A 337 -18.60 -24.25 18.29
N LEU A 338 -17.42 -24.78 18.66
CA LEU A 338 -17.26 -26.08 19.34
C LEU A 338 -16.79 -25.94 20.81
N GLY A 339 -16.86 -27.04 21.58
CA GLY A 339 -16.42 -27.12 22.98
C GLY A 339 -17.54 -26.81 24.00
N SER A 340 -17.20 -26.81 25.30
CA SER A 340 -18.16 -26.68 26.42
C SER A 340 -19.04 -25.43 26.37
N ASP A 341 -18.53 -24.35 25.79
CA ASP A 341 -19.21 -23.05 25.68
C ASP A 341 -19.51 -22.67 24.21
N GLY A 342 -19.33 -23.62 23.29
CA GLY A 342 -19.59 -23.42 21.87
C GLY A 342 -21.06 -23.42 21.51
N GLU A 343 -21.40 -22.69 20.46
CA GLU A 343 -22.77 -22.54 19.99
C GLU A 343 -23.44 -23.90 19.70
N PHE A 344 -22.68 -24.91 19.29
CA PHE A 344 -23.20 -26.25 19.05
C PHE A 344 -23.30 -27.15 20.29
N ASN A 345 -22.75 -26.74 21.44
CA ASN A 345 -23.05 -27.38 22.72
C ASN A 345 -24.36 -26.84 23.34
N MET A 346 -25.01 -25.87 22.68
CA MET A 346 -26.37 -25.45 23.01
C MET A 346 -27.39 -26.52 22.58
N ALA A 347 -28.60 -26.49 23.15
CA ALA A 347 -29.67 -27.38 22.72
C ALA A 347 -30.07 -27.08 21.26
N SER A 348 -29.60 -27.90 20.32
CA SER A 348 -29.93 -27.85 18.89
C SER A 348 -30.33 -29.25 18.40
N LYS A 349 -31.45 -29.36 17.68
CA LYS A 349 -31.96 -30.64 17.14
C LYS A 349 -31.56 -30.88 15.68
N HIS A 350 -30.68 -30.07 15.10
CA HIS A 350 -30.39 -30.10 13.67
C HIS A 350 -29.31 -31.15 13.30
N ILE A 351 -28.39 -31.49 14.22
CA ILE A 351 -27.37 -32.54 14.03
C ILE A 351 -27.22 -33.29 15.36
N SER A 352 -27.25 -34.62 15.34
CA SER A 352 -27.12 -35.46 16.54
C SER A 352 -25.74 -36.12 16.58
N GLY A 353 -25.06 -36.04 17.72
CA GLY A 353 -23.74 -36.65 17.93
C GLY A 353 -22.62 -35.62 18.00
N GLU A 354 -21.39 -36.09 17.82
CA GLU A 354 -20.20 -35.24 17.76
C GLU A 354 -20.16 -34.49 16.41
N ILE A 355 -20.02 -33.17 16.46
CA ILE A 355 -20.02 -32.32 15.26
C ILE A 355 -18.60 -32.17 14.73
N THR A 356 -18.46 -32.36 13.43
CA THR A 356 -17.22 -32.25 12.67
C THR A 356 -17.23 -31.02 11.75
N ASP A 357 -16.08 -30.64 11.21
CA ASP A 357 -15.99 -29.52 10.27
C ASP A 357 -16.78 -29.77 8.97
N LYS A 358 -17.00 -31.03 8.58
CA LYS A 358 -17.83 -31.39 7.42
C LYS A 358 -19.30 -31.06 7.62
N ASP A 359 -19.78 -31.18 8.85
CA ASP A 359 -21.17 -30.85 9.20
C ASP A 359 -21.45 -29.35 9.03
N CYS A 360 -20.42 -28.50 9.15
CA CYS A 360 -20.54 -27.07 8.92
C CYS A 360 -20.84 -26.74 7.45
N LEU A 361 -20.23 -27.49 6.53
CA LEU A 361 -20.37 -27.29 5.08
C LEU A 361 -21.73 -27.73 4.53
N MET A 362 -22.55 -28.39 5.35
CA MET A 362 -23.95 -28.70 5.00
C MET A 362 -24.83 -27.44 4.95
N CYS A 363 -24.42 -26.36 5.62
CA CYS A 363 -25.18 -25.11 5.70
C CYS A 363 -24.41 -23.89 5.21
N HIS A 364 -23.09 -23.97 5.15
CA HIS A 364 -22.21 -22.82 4.93
C HIS A 364 -21.33 -22.96 3.69
N ASP A 365 -21.34 -21.93 2.86
CA ASP A 365 -20.41 -21.76 1.73
C ASP A 365 -19.14 -21.04 2.22
N ASN A 366 -18.05 -21.81 2.31
CA ASN A 366 -16.77 -21.31 2.77
C ASN A 366 -16.01 -20.49 1.69
N ASN A 367 -16.44 -20.52 0.43
CA ASN A 367 -15.82 -19.71 -0.63
C ASN A 367 -16.04 -18.19 -0.40
N LYS A 368 -17.02 -17.83 0.44
CA LYS A 368 -17.36 -16.45 0.79
C LYS A 368 -17.31 -16.23 2.30
N HIS A 369 -16.22 -16.65 2.93
CA HIS A 369 -15.94 -16.46 4.35
C HIS A 369 -15.05 -15.23 4.60
N ARG A 370 -15.61 -14.12 5.11
CA ARG A 370 -14.85 -12.90 5.46
C ARG A 370 -15.38 -12.25 6.75
N ASN A 371 -14.47 -11.76 7.59
CA ASN A 371 -14.80 -11.00 8.81
C ASN A 371 -15.74 -11.73 9.80
N GLY A 372 -15.63 -13.06 9.92
CA GLY A 372 -16.46 -13.86 10.84
C GLY A 372 -17.92 -14.03 10.38
N VAL A 373 -18.21 -13.69 9.12
CA VAL A 373 -19.48 -13.97 8.45
C VAL A 373 -19.21 -14.99 7.34
N VAL A 374 -19.99 -16.06 7.36
CA VAL A 374 -19.99 -17.12 6.37
C VAL A 374 -21.32 -17.09 5.62
N SER A 375 -21.26 -17.31 4.31
CA SER A 375 -22.47 -17.32 3.47
C SER A 375 -23.19 -18.66 3.62
N LEU A 376 -24.50 -18.69 3.37
CA LEU A 376 -25.27 -19.93 3.37
C LEU A 376 -25.13 -20.64 2.00
N ILE A 377 -25.14 -21.97 2.03
CA ILE A 377 -25.17 -22.82 0.83
C ILE A 377 -26.58 -23.40 0.66
N ASP A 378 -27.03 -23.60 -0.57
CA ASP A 378 -28.34 -24.21 -0.84
C ASP A 378 -28.32 -25.71 -0.46
N PRO A 379 -29.07 -26.14 0.58
CA PRO A 379 -29.04 -27.53 1.05
C PRO A 379 -29.53 -28.55 0.02
N ASP A 380 -30.44 -28.16 -0.88
CA ASP A 380 -30.98 -29.04 -1.93
C ASP A 380 -30.02 -29.18 -3.11
N SER A 381 -29.02 -28.29 -3.23
CA SER A 381 -28.03 -28.33 -4.31
C SER A 381 -26.95 -29.41 -4.12
N GLY A 382 -26.97 -30.12 -2.99
CA GLY A 382 -25.86 -31.02 -2.61
C GLY A 382 -24.55 -30.28 -2.34
N GLY A 383 -24.62 -29.00 -1.94
CA GLY A 383 -23.46 -28.17 -1.65
C GLY A 383 -22.76 -27.58 -2.88
N ALA A 384 -23.47 -27.43 -4.00
CA ALA A 384 -22.91 -26.88 -5.25
C ALA A 384 -23.20 -25.39 -5.45
N GLU A 385 -24.32 -24.88 -4.91
CA GLU A 385 -24.82 -23.53 -5.21
C GLU A 385 -24.99 -22.67 -3.94
N PRO A 386 -24.66 -21.37 -3.97
CA PRO A 386 -24.86 -20.48 -2.84
C PRO A 386 -26.34 -20.13 -2.64
N TRP A 387 -26.77 -19.98 -1.38
CA TRP A 387 -28.14 -19.58 -1.06
C TRP A 387 -28.39 -18.10 -1.38
N THR A 388 -29.49 -17.80 -2.09
CA THR A 388 -29.84 -16.43 -2.50
C THR A 388 -31.20 -15.94 -1.99
N GLY A 389 -31.98 -16.80 -1.32
CA GLY A 389 -33.29 -16.47 -0.76
C GLY A 389 -33.23 -15.82 0.62
N THR A 390 -34.40 -15.65 1.24
CA THR A 390 -34.52 -15.19 2.62
C THR A 390 -34.10 -16.27 3.62
N ARG A 391 -33.81 -15.88 4.87
CA ARG A 391 -33.49 -16.84 5.94
C ARG A 391 -34.67 -17.76 6.28
N THR A 392 -35.91 -17.29 6.13
CA THR A 392 -37.10 -18.12 6.35
C THR A 392 -37.21 -19.20 5.27
N GLU A 393 -37.01 -18.83 4.00
CA GLU A 393 -36.97 -19.79 2.89
C GLU A 393 -35.82 -20.79 3.05
N PHE A 394 -34.66 -20.34 3.56
CA PHE A 394 -33.53 -21.24 3.86
C PHE A 394 -33.90 -22.30 4.89
N CYS A 395 -34.56 -21.92 5.99
CA CYS A 395 -34.98 -22.91 6.98
C CYS A 395 -35.98 -23.92 6.40
N LEU A 396 -36.81 -23.50 5.45
CA LEU A 396 -37.85 -24.33 4.86
C LEU A 396 -37.31 -25.36 3.87
N THR A 397 -36.11 -25.20 3.30
CA THR A 397 -35.49 -26.25 2.47
C THR A 397 -35.31 -27.56 3.25
N CYS A 398 -35.18 -27.50 4.58
CA CYS A 398 -35.10 -28.70 5.41
C CYS A 398 -36.38 -28.97 6.22
N HIS A 399 -37.33 -28.03 6.24
CA HIS A 399 -38.52 -28.04 7.09
C HIS A 399 -39.82 -27.98 6.28
N ASP A 400 -39.81 -28.43 5.04
CA ASP A 400 -40.99 -28.49 4.17
C ASP A 400 -41.72 -29.84 4.17
N GLY A 401 -41.14 -30.84 4.83
CA GLY A 401 -41.67 -32.21 4.83
C GLY A 401 -40.79 -33.22 4.08
N GLU A 402 -39.88 -32.76 3.23
CA GLU A 402 -38.99 -33.58 2.39
C GLU A 402 -37.54 -33.12 2.55
N PRO A 403 -36.86 -33.45 3.66
CA PRO A 403 -35.54 -32.91 3.95
C PRO A 403 -34.47 -33.41 2.96
N PRO A 404 -33.42 -32.61 2.68
CA PRO A 404 -32.33 -33.00 1.80
C PRO A 404 -31.61 -34.27 2.25
N ASP A 405 -31.00 -34.97 1.29
CA ASP A 405 -30.23 -36.20 1.54
C ASP A 405 -29.14 -35.97 2.61
N GLY A 406 -29.12 -36.85 3.63
CA GLY A 406 -28.19 -36.77 4.76
C GLY A 406 -28.74 -36.06 6.00
N LEU A 407 -29.93 -35.45 5.91
CA LEU A 407 -30.62 -34.86 7.06
C LEU A 407 -31.75 -35.77 7.54
N SER A 408 -31.85 -35.94 8.86
CA SER A 408 -32.92 -36.74 9.48
C SER A 408 -33.57 -35.96 10.62
N PHE A 409 -34.90 -35.85 10.57
CA PHE A 409 -35.67 -35.20 11.62
C PHE A 409 -36.42 -36.23 12.48
N PRO A 410 -36.62 -35.95 13.80
CA PRO A 410 -37.36 -36.86 14.66
C PRO A 410 -38.79 -37.08 14.14
N ALA A 411 -39.20 -38.34 14.02
CA ALA A 411 -40.45 -38.72 13.36
C ALA A 411 -41.74 -38.16 14.00
N LYS A 412 -41.70 -37.70 15.27
CA LYS A 412 -42.85 -37.06 15.96
C LYS A 412 -42.41 -36.04 17.01
N SER A 413 -42.83 -34.79 16.83
CA SER A 413 -42.90 -33.76 17.88
C SER A 413 -44.35 -33.29 18.02
N MET A 414 -44.85 -33.02 19.23
CA MET A 414 -46.22 -32.51 19.41
C MET A 414 -46.41 -31.17 18.66
N GLY A 415 -47.35 -31.11 17.70
CA GLY A 415 -47.58 -29.96 16.80
C GLY A 415 -47.49 -30.35 15.32
N THR A 416 -47.11 -29.42 14.44
CA THR A 416 -46.95 -29.66 12.98
C THR A 416 -45.78 -30.58 12.60
N GLY A 417 -45.08 -31.19 13.57
CA GLY A 417 -43.89 -31.99 13.29
C GLY A 417 -42.70 -31.15 12.81
N PHE A 418 -41.88 -31.72 11.92
CA PHE A 418 -40.75 -31.04 11.29
C PHE A 418 -41.15 -30.22 10.05
N ASP A 419 -42.34 -30.46 9.50
CA ASP A 419 -42.96 -29.63 8.47
C ASP A 419 -43.45 -28.30 9.07
N LYS A 420 -42.98 -27.20 8.49
CA LYS A 420 -43.22 -25.80 8.87
C LYS A 420 -43.79 -24.98 7.73
N LEU A 421 -44.28 -25.57 6.65
CA LEU A 421 -44.89 -24.83 5.54
C LEU A 421 -46.04 -23.93 6.01
N GLU A 422 -46.77 -24.33 7.05
CA GLU A 422 -47.82 -23.50 7.67
C GLU A 422 -47.30 -22.15 8.20
N PHE A 423 -45.99 -22.03 8.48
CA PHE A 423 -45.36 -20.79 8.95
C PHE A 423 -45.38 -19.69 7.87
N LEU A 424 -45.34 -20.04 6.58
CA LEU A 424 -45.34 -19.07 5.46
C LEU A 424 -46.56 -18.14 5.49
N GLY A 425 -47.69 -18.61 6.03
CA GLY A 425 -48.91 -17.82 6.19
C GLY A 425 -48.91 -16.81 7.34
N SER A 426 -47.92 -16.88 8.24
CA SER A 426 -47.89 -16.04 9.45
C SER A 426 -47.43 -14.61 9.17
N ALA A 427 -47.75 -13.67 10.08
CA ALA A 427 -47.21 -12.31 10.00
C ALA A 427 -45.68 -12.27 10.19
N LEU A 428 -45.13 -13.24 10.94
CA LEU A 428 -43.71 -13.31 11.28
C LEU A 428 -42.84 -13.82 10.13
N SER A 429 -43.35 -14.70 9.26
CA SER A 429 -42.61 -15.20 8.08
C SER A 429 -42.22 -14.10 7.10
N ARG A 430 -42.96 -12.99 7.10
CA ARG A 430 -42.75 -11.82 6.23
C ARG A 430 -41.77 -10.80 6.80
N THR A 431 -41.30 -10.99 8.03
CA THR A 431 -40.31 -10.12 8.67
C THR A 431 -38.89 -10.58 8.31
N LYS A 432 -37.92 -9.66 8.39
CA LYS A 432 -36.50 -10.00 8.19
C LYS A 432 -35.97 -10.98 9.24
N ASP A 433 -36.60 -11.01 10.41
CA ASP A 433 -36.17 -11.87 11.51
C ASP A 433 -36.72 -13.29 11.38
N GLY A 434 -37.94 -13.44 10.85
CA GLY A 434 -38.54 -14.73 10.51
C GLY A 434 -38.54 -15.70 11.69
N CYS A 435 -38.07 -16.93 11.44
CA CYS A 435 -37.89 -17.96 12.47
C CYS A 435 -36.95 -17.50 13.60
N SER A 436 -35.99 -16.61 13.30
CA SER A 436 -35.00 -16.19 14.29
C SER A 436 -35.45 -15.09 15.24
N TYR A 437 -36.70 -14.64 15.11
CA TYR A 437 -37.33 -13.87 16.18
C TYR A 437 -37.40 -14.68 17.49
N CYS A 438 -37.55 -16.01 17.39
CA CYS A 438 -37.63 -16.91 18.53
C CYS A 438 -36.43 -17.88 18.64
N HIS A 439 -35.77 -18.21 17.53
CA HIS A 439 -34.70 -19.21 17.47
C HIS A 439 -33.35 -18.61 17.10
N THR A 440 -32.30 -19.02 17.80
CA THR A 440 -30.92 -18.72 17.41
C THR A 440 -30.43 -19.76 16.39
N PRO A 441 -29.70 -19.35 15.31
CA PRO A 441 -29.37 -20.23 14.17
C PRO A 441 -28.59 -21.52 14.50
N HIS A 442 -27.81 -21.54 15.58
CA HIS A 442 -26.92 -22.67 15.93
C HIS A 442 -27.34 -23.40 17.22
N GLY A 443 -28.48 -23.04 17.82
CA GLY A 443 -28.97 -23.61 19.09
C GLY A 443 -29.35 -22.52 20.09
N SER A 444 -30.12 -22.83 21.15
CA SER A 444 -30.60 -21.83 22.13
C SER A 444 -30.33 -22.26 23.58
N LYS A 445 -30.11 -21.28 24.47
CA LYS A 445 -30.00 -21.49 25.93
C LYS A 445 -31.34 -21.80 26.61
N TYR A 446 -32.46 -21.51 25.94
CA TYR A 446 -33.79 -21.71 26.50
C TYR A 446 -34.44 -22.97 25.93
N PRO A 447 -34.56 -24.07 26.70
CA PRO A 447 -35.18 -25.32 26.23
C PRO A 447 -36.69 -25.19 25.96
N ALA A 448 -37.31 -24.07 26.36
CA ALA A 448 -38.76 -23.89 26.34
C ALA A 448 -39.42 -23.74 24.95
N LEU A 449 -38.65 -23.76 23.86
CA LEU A 449 -39.19 -23.88 22.49
C LEU A 449 -39.03 -25.28 21.89
N LEU A 450 -38.51 -26.24 22.66
CA LEU A 450 -38.47 -27.66 22.34
C LEU A 450 -39.17 -28.42 23.47
N LYS A 451 -40.48 -28.63 23.35
CA LYS A 451 -41.20 -29.46 24.34
C LYS A 451 -40.64 -30.90 24.31
N ASN A 452 -40.09 -31.25 25.47
CA ASN A 452 -39.63 -32.53 26.02
C ASN A 452 -38.38 -33.17 25.42
N LEU A 453 -37.35 -33.31 26.28
CA LEU A 453 -36.64 -34.57 26.55
C LEU A 453 -35.86 -34.49 27.89
N HIS A 454 -36.60 -34.38 28.99
CA HIS A 454 -36.37 -35.27 30.13
C HIS A 454 -37.60 -36.17 30.20
N SER A 455 -37.61 -37.20 29.37
CA SER A 455 -38.59 -38.28 29.46
C SER A 455 -37.84 -39.56 29.12
N HIS A 456 -37.32 -40.16 30.20
CA HIS A 456 -36.75 -41.49 30.43
C HIS A 456 -35.79 -42.08 29.39
#